data_AF-A0A6A4MBK9-F1
#
_entry.id   AF-A0A6A4MBK9-F1
#
_cell.length_a   1.000
_cell.length_b   1.000
_cell.length_c   1.000
_cell.angle_alpha   90.00
_cell.angle_beta   90.00
_cell.angle_gamma   90.00
#
_symmetry.space_group_name_H-M   'P 1'
#
loop_
_entity.id
_entity.type
_entity.pdbx_description
1 polymer ?
#
loop_
_entity_poly.entity_id
_entity_poly.type
_entity_poly.pdbx_seq_one_letter_code
_entity_poly.pdbx_strand_id
1 'polypeptide(L)'
;MDDNHVPPLEMIKNFCESVNSWLSSDPKNIAVVHCMVSIPSQCRYVGYWENLLCFPKGVDFGPPDVNLPQPCRRELLRIRLYDTVNIGSVFFVVSELQEVPGERYYPPVEVFKGCCRQVKKGYPRTNSQRYYLSYIDRDGCENQSATVEPHLVAQMDTESPVLYQKTCLDYNFEKPVKVTGDVRVILYEKMIGGRLFYACFNTAFIKNSLLQFFVGDLDKVGKKGKSICGPAFCLELLFGPANSDSLFSASCDDGFSSDD
;
A
#
# COMPACT_ATOMS: atom_id res chain seq x y z
N MET A 1 -7.01 -16.69 -17.17
CA MET A 1 -7.26 -15.33 -16.70
C MET A 1 -7.07 -15.31 -15.20
N ASP A 2 -6.53 -14.24 -14.65
CA ASP A 2 -6.32 -14.10 -13.21
C ASP A 2 -7.63 -13.52 -12.64
N ASP A 3 -8.63 -14.38 -12.38
CA ASP A 3 -10.02 -14.03 -12.03
C ASP A 3 -10.19 -13.39 -10.63
N ASN A 4 -9.14 -12.77 -10.08
CA ASN A 4 -9.08 -12.33 -8.70
C ASN A 4 -8.53 -10.91 -8.60
N HIS A 5 -9.34 -9.97 -9.06
CA HIS A 5 -9.11 -8.54 -8.91
C HIS A 5 -9.73 -8.02 -7.61
N VAL A 6 -9.15 -6.95 -7.08
CA VAL A 6 -9.81 -6.11 -6.08
C VAL A 6 -10.67 -5.08 -6.83
N PRO A 7 -11.92 -4.85 -6.41
CA PRO A 7 -12.74 -3.81 -7.01
C PRO A 7 -12.20 -2.44 -6.56
N PRO A 8 -12.03 -1.47 -7.48
CA PRO A 8 -11.77 -0.09 -7.10
C PRO A 8 -12.84 0.43 -6.13
N LEU A 9 -12.48 1.34 -5.23
CA LEU A 9 -13.41 1.86 -4.21
C LEU A 9 -14.67 2.50 -4.84
N GLU A 10 -14.51 3.19 -5.96
CA GLU A 10 -15.62 3.74 -6.75
C GLU A 10 -16.60 2.65 -7.24
N MET A 11 -16.08 1.48 -7.62
CA MET A 11 -16.92 0.36 -8.03
C MET A 11 -17.72 -0.21 -6.86
N ILE A 12 -17.13 -0.27 -5.66
CA ILE A 12 -17.83 -0.71 -4.44
C ILE A 12 -18.99 0.26 -4.15
N LYS A 13 -18.75 1.58 -4.23
CA LYS A 13 -19.79 2.60 -4.08
C LYS A 13 -20.95 2.40 -5.05
N ASN A 14 -20.65 2.36 -6.35
CA ASN A 14 -21.65 2.20 -7.40
C ASN A 14 -22.45 0.91 -7.24
N PHE A 15 -21.79 -0.18 -6.81
CA PHE A 15 -22.46 -1.43 -6.51
C PHE A 15 -23.43 -1.30 -5.33
N CYS A 16 -22.99 -0.71 -4.21
CA CYS A 16 -23.82 -0.51 -3.03
C CYS A 16 -25.04 0.38 -3.32
N GLU A 17 -24.85 1.48 -4.05
CA GLU A 17 -25.94 2.38 -4.46
C GLU A 17 -26.94 1.68 -5.38
N SER A 18 -26.45 0.89 -6.34
CA SER A 18 -27.30 0.12 -7.26
C SER A 18 -28.13 -0.94 -6.52
N VAL A 19 -27.52 -1.69 -5.59
CA VAL A 19 -28.23 -2.68 -4.77
C VAL A 19 -29.25 -2.01 -3.86
N ASN A 20 -28.89 -0.88 -3.22
CA ASN A 20 -29.80 -0.14 -2.37
C ASN A 20 -31.02 0.39 -3.15
N SER A 21 -30.80 0.94 -4.34
CA SER A 21 -31.86 1.39 -5.25
C SER A 21 -32.79 0.23 -5.65
N TRP A 22 -32.21 -0.93 -6.01
CA TRP A 22 -32.98 -2.13 -6.32
C TRP A 22 -33.85 -2.59 -5.15
N LEU A 23 -33.27 -2.74 -3.96
CA LEU A 23 -33.99 -3.20 -2.77
C LEU A 23 -35.04 -2.19 -2.27
N SER A 24 -34.80 -0.91 -2.44
CA SER A 24 -35.74 0.15 -2.03
C SER A 24 -36.94 0.30 -2.97
N SER A 25 -36.84 -0.20 -4.20
CA SER A 25 -37.89 -0.02 -5.21
C SER A 25 -39.11 -0.94 -5.02
N ASP A 26 -38.94 -2.12 -4.42
CA ASP A 26 -40.04 -3.03 -4.08
C ASP A 26 -39.64 -3.91 -2.87
N PRO A 27 -40.46 -4.03 -1.80
CA PRO A 27 -40.16 -4.90 -0.65
C PRO A 27 -40.01 -6.39 -0.98
N LYS A 28 -40.41 -6.84 -2.18
CA LYS A 28 -40.20 -8.21 -2.68
C LYS A 28 -38.89 -8.39 -3.43
N ASN A 29 -38.16 -7.31 -3.71
CA ASN A 29 -36.91 -7.41 -4.43
C ASN A 29 -35.85 -8.11 -3.60
N ILE A 30 -35.13 -9.03 -4.24
CA ILE A 30 -34.03 -9.78 -3.65
C ILE A 30 -32.79 -9.50 -4.50
N ALA A 31 -31.68 -9.18 -3.85
CA ALA A 31 -30.36 -9.10 -4.48
C ALA A 31 -29.57 -10.37 -4.13
N VAL A 32 -29.03 -11.05 -5.16
CA VAL A 32 -28.18 -12.23 -4.98
C VAL A 32 -26.77 -11.87 -5.44
N VAL A 33 -25.81 -11.94 -4.52
CA VAL A 33 -24.40 -11.67 -4.80
C VAL A 33 -23.64 -12.99 -4.77
N HIS A 34 -22.94 -13.31 -5.84
CA HIS A 34 -22.12 -14.52 -5.93
C HIS A 34 -20.67 -14.15 -6.17
N CYS A 35 -19.74 -14.85 -5.51
CA CYS A 35 -18.31 -14.74 -5.74
C CYS A 35 -17.69 -16.13 -5.77
N MET A 36 -16.71 -16.34 -6.65
CA MET A 36 -16.06 -17.64 -6.78
C MET A 36 -15.03 -17.90 -5.66
N VAL A 37 -14.32 -16.86 -5.22
CA VAL A 37 -13.28 -16.95 -4.17
C VAL A 37 -13.12 -15.60 -3.49
N SER A 38 -13.15 -15.57 -2.15
CA SER A 38 -12.70 -14.43 -1.36
C SER A 38 -11.18 -14.48 -1.17
N ILE A 39 -10.47 -13.41 -1.53
CA ILE A 39 -9.04 -13.25 -1.24
C ILE A 39 -8.83 -12.19 -0.14
N PRO A 40 -7.78 -12.29 0.70
CA PRO A 40 -7.49 -11.30 1.74
C PRO A 40 -7.52 -9.84 1.28
N SER A 41 -7.02 -9.53 0.08
CA SER A 41 -7.10 -8.16 -0.45
C SER A 41 -8.51 -7.68 -0.74
N GLN A 42 -9.47 -8.55 -1.10
CA GLN A 42 -10.87 -8.14 -1.23
C GLN A 42 -11.45 -7.79 0.15
N CYS A 43 -11.18 -8.60 1.18
CA CYS A 43 -11.59 -8.29 2.55
C CYS A 43 -10.98 -6.97 3.03
N ARG A 44 -9.73 -6.69 2.68
CA ARG A 44 -9.08 -5.41 2.96
C ARG A 44 -9.81 -4.22 2.32
N TYR A 45 -10.24 -4.35 1.08
CA TYR A 45 -10.98 -3.28 0.39
C TYR A 45 -12.40 -3.10 0.96
N VAL A 46 -13.03 -4.16 1.46
CA VAL A 46 -14.27 -4.04 2.25
C VAL A 46 -13.99 -3.29 3.55
N GLY A 47 -12.89 -3.58 4.23
CA GLY A 47 -12.47 -2.83 5.42
C GLY A 47 -12.14 -1.36 5.11
N TYR A 48 -11.55 -1.07 3.95
CA TYR A 48 -11.38 0.31 3.48
C TYR A 48 -12.73 1.00 3.30
N TRP A 49 -13.66 0.34 2.61
CA TRP A 49 -15.00 0.85 2.40
C TRP A 49 -15.73 1.18 3.72
N GLU A 50 -15.66 0.30 4.71
CA GLU A 50 -16.23 0.54 6.05
C GLU A 50 -15.72 1.84 6.68
N ASN A 51 -14.43 2.16 6.52
CA ASN A 51 -13.84 3.39 7.04
C ASN A 51 -14.27 4.66 6.29
N LEU A 52 -14.91 4.55 5.12
CA LEU A 52 -15.38 5.69 4.32
C LEU A 52 -16.85 6.05 4.60
N LEU A 53 -17.57 5.19 5.33
CA LEU A 53 -18.99 5.38 5.62
C LEU A 53 -19.18 6.34 6.80
N CYS A 54 -19.94 7.41 6.60
CA CYS A 54 -20.42 8.30 7.65
C CYS A 54 -21.93 8.16 7.77
N PHE A 55 -22.43 7.81 8.96
CA PHE A 55 -23.86 7.68 9.21
C PHE A 55 -24.40 8.98 9.83
N PRO A 56 -25.38 9.65 9.21
CA PRO A 56 -25.99 10.84 9.78
C PRO A 56 -26.64 10.54 11.13
N LYS A 57 -26.45 11.43 12.11
CA LYS A 57 -27.08 11.31 13.43
C LYS A 57 -28.47 11.96 13.40
N GLY A 58 -29.53 11.17 13.54
CA GLY A 58 -30.91 11.68 13.52
C GLY A 58 -31.97 10.58 13.48
N VAL A 59 -33.25 10.97 13.48
CA VAL A 59 -34.42 10.07 13.47
C VAL A 59 -34.72 9.51 12.08
N ASP A 60 -34.22 10.16 11.03
CA ASP A 60 -34.34 9.69 9.64
C ASP A 60 -33.09 8.88 9.23
N PHE A 61 -33.27 7.57 9.08
CA PHE A 61 -32.23 6.65 8.61
C PHE A 61 -32.04 6.79 7.09
N GLY A 62 -31.36 7.87 6.66
CA GLY A 62 -30.87 8.02 5.29
C GLY A 62 -29.69 7.09 4.98
N PRO A 63 -29.34 6.90 3.69
CA PRO A 63 -28.12 6.17 3.32
C PRO A 63 -26.87 6.86 3.90
N PRO A 64 -25.80 6.10 4.19
CA PRO A 64 -24.55 6.70 4.68
C PRO A 64 -23.92 7.58 3.60
N ASP A 65 -23.33 8.69 4.03
CA ASP A 65 -22.47 9.51 3.19
C ASP A 65 -21.14 8.77 2.97
N VAL A 66 -20.68 8.74 1.72
CA VAL A 66 -19.42 8.08 1.32
C VAL A 66 -18.39 9.13 0.98
N ASN A 67 -17.37 9.27 1.82
CA ASN A 67 -16.26 10.19 1.58
C ASN A 67 -15.09 9.44 0.96
N LEU A 68 -15.04 9.37 -0.37
CA LEU A 68 -13.93 8.71 -1.06
C LEU A 68 -12.61 9.44 -0.76
N PRO A 69 -11.53 8.70 -0.48
CA PRO A 69 -10.27 9.31 -0.15
C PRO A 69 -9.68 10.01 -1.38
N GLN A 70 -9.07 11.18 -1.16
CA GLN A 70 -8.32 11.84 -2.21
C GLN A 70 -7.12 10.99 -2.66
N PRO A 71 -6.76 11.01 -3.95
CA PRO A 71 -5.57 10.32 -4.44
C PRO A 71 -4.32 10.72 -3.64
N CYS A 72 -3.74 9.78 -2.91
CA CYS A 72 -2.57 10.01 -2.08
C CYS A 72 -1.33 9.39 -2.73
N ARG A 73 -0.39 10.22 -3.18
CA ARG A 73 0.88 9.74 -3.74
C ARG A 73 1.83 9.32 -2.63
N ARG A 74 2.53 8.21 -2.81
CA ARG A 74 3.51 7.68 -1.87
C ARG A 74 4.77 7.22 -2.60
N GLU A 75 5.91 7.38 -1.96
CA GLU A 75 7.18 6.86 -2.45
C GLU A 75 7.51 5.54 -1.76
N LEU A 76 7.57 4.42 -2.49
CA LEU A 76 8.01 3.15 -1.94
C LEU A 76 9.54 3.16 -1.77
N LEU A 77 9.98 3.06 -0.51
CA LEU A 77 11.38 3.22 -0.09
C LEU A 77 12.08 1.88 0.11
N ARG A 78 11.35 0.87 0.59
CA ARG A 78 11.89 -0.44 0.94
C ARG A 78 10.81 -1.53 0.86
N ILE A 79 11.21 -2.69 0.36
CA ILE A 79 10.47 -3.95 0.52
C ILE A 79 11.34 -4.89 1.35
N ARG A 80 10.74 -5.56 2.33
CA ARG A 80 11.43 -6.52 3.18
C ARG A 80 10.57 -7.72 3.50
N LEU A 81 11.18 -8.89 3.49
CA LEU A 81 10.58 -10.14 3.93
C LEU A 81 11.33 -10.64 5.17
N TYR A 82 10.61 -10.76 6.28
CA TYR A 82 11.13 -11.33 7.51
C TYR A 82 10.81 -12.82 7.62
N ASP A 83 11.65 -13.55 8.34
CA ASP A 83 11.49 -14.98 8.66
C ASP A 83 11.27 -15.86 7.41
N THR A 84 12.08 -15.62 6.36
CA THR A 84 12.00 -16.39 5.11
C THR A 84 12.78 -17.70 5.22
N VAL A 85 12.20 -18.85 4.95
CA VAL A 85 12.89 -20.15 5.06
C VAL A 85 13.21 -20.75 3.69
N ASN A 86 14.32 -21.49 3.58
CA ASN A 86 14.71 -22.24 2.38
C ASN A 86 14.84 -21.42 1.07
N ILE A 87 15.05 -20.11 1.18
CA ILE A 87 15.15 -19.22 0.01
C ILE A 87 16.19 -18.12 0.24
N GLY A 88 17.00 -17.84 -0.79
CA GLY A 88 18.05 -16.80 -0.76
C GLY A 88 17.66 -15.50 -1.46
N SER A 89 16.57 -15.51 -2.24
CA SER A 89 16.11 -14.36 -3.01
C SER A 89 14.66 -14.51 -3.43
N VAL A 90 13.92 -13.40 -3.48
CA VAL A 90 12.54 -13.34 -3.97
C VAL A 90 12.40 -12.20 -4.96
N PHE A 91 11.90 -12.49 -6.15
CA PHE A 91 11.60 -11.48 -7.15
C PHE A 91 10.25 -10.84 -6.87
N PHE A 92 10.09 -9.58 -7.23
CA PHE A 92 8.82 -8.89 -7.05
C PHE A 92 8.51 -7.97 -8.22
N VAL A 93 7.22 -7.72 -8.42
CA VAL A 93 6.68 -6.76 -9.38
C VAL A 93 5.68 -5.86 -8.65
N VAL A 94 5.87 -4.56 -8.77
CA VAL A 94 4.95 -3.52 -8.28
C VAL A 94 4.15 -2.99 -9.46
N SER A 95 2.84 -2.97 -9.35
CA SER A 95 1.93 -2.48 -10.39
C SER A 95 0.87 -1.56 -9.82
N GLU A 96 0.46 -0.56 -10.58
CA GLU A 96 -0.74 0.26 -10.30
C GLU A 96 -1.92 -0.28 -11.11
N LEU A 97 -3.12 -0.32 -10.52
CA LEU A 97 -4.32 -0.63 -11.26
C LEU A 97 -4.84 0.66 -11.91
N GLN A 98 -4.83 0.72 -13.24
CA GLN A 98 -5.23 1.91 -13.98
C GLN A 98 -6.58 1.71 -14.66
N GLU A 99 -7.38 2.77 -14.67
CA GLU A 99 -8.63 2.80 -15.44
C GLU A 99 -8.34 2.82 -16.93
N VAL A 100 -9.02 1.95 -17.67
CA VAL A 100 -8.98 1.92 -19.13
C VAL A 100 -10.41 2.14 -19.64
N PRO A 101 -10.64 3.14 -20.51
CA PRO A 101 -11.98 3.40 -21.05
C PRO A 101 -12.56 2.16 -21.73
N GLY A 102 -13.79 1.79 -21.31
CA GLY A 102 -14.51 0.63 -21.86
C GLY A 102 -14.18 -0.71 -21.19
N GLU A 103 -13.16 -0.77 -20.34
CA GLU A 103 -12.86 -1.96 -19.54
C GLU A 103 -13.56 -1.89 -18.19
N ARG A 104 -14.20 -3.00 -17.78
CA ARG A 104 -14.89 -3.07 -16.49
C ARG A 104 -13.91 -3.20 -15.32
N TYR A 105 -12.71 -3.72 -15.56
CA TYR A 105 -11.68 -3.93 -14.55
C TYR A 105 -10.45 -3.09 -14.88
N TYR A 106 -9.72 -2.68 -13.84
CA TYR A 106 -8.52 -1.86 -13.98
C TYR A 106 -7.31 -2.78 -14.16
N PRO A 107 -6.71 -2.87 -15.36
CA PRO A 107 -5.55 -3.70 -15.57
C PRO A 107 -4.34 -3.20 -14.76
N PRO A 108 -3.50 -4.12 -14.27
CA PRO A 108 -2.27 -3.77 -13.58
C PRO A 108 -1.20 -3.32 -14.56
N VAL A 109 -0.67 -2.12 -14.36
CA VAL A 109 0.46 -1.54 -15.12
C VAL A 109 1.72 -1.64 -14.28
N GLU A 110 2.75 -2.35 -14.78
CA GLU A 110 4.04 -2.49 -14.09
C GLU A 110 4.71 -1.12 -13.92
N VAL A 111 5.01 -0.76 -12.68
CA VAL A 111 5.78 0.44 -12.33
C VAL A 111 7.24 0.08 -12.04
N PHE A 112 7.46 -1.09 -11.42
CA PHE A 112 8.81 -1.53 -11.06
C PHE A 112 8.89 -3.03 -10.89
N LYS A 113 10.08 -3.59 -11.14
CA LYS A 113 10.44 -4.98 -10.78
C LYS A 113 11.81 -5.06 -10.13
N GLY A 114 11.95 -5.95 -9.16
CA GLY A 114 13.20 -6.10 -8.43
C GLY A 114 13.38 -7.48 -7.84
N CYS A 115 14.45 -7.62 -7.05
CA CYS A 115 14.82 -8.88 -6.42
C CYS A 115 15.31 -8.62 -5.00
N CYS A 116 14.52 -9.01 -4.01
CA CYS A 116 14.94 -9.01 -2.61
C CYS A 116 16.00 -10.10 -2.41
N ARG A 117 17.09 -9.77 -1.72
CA ARG A 117 18.21 -10.69 -1.45
C ARG A 117 18.57 -10.64 0.02
N GLN A 118 19.32 -11.65 0.49
CA GLN A 118 19.79 -11.66 1.87
C GLN A 118 20.65 -10.44 2.19
N VAL A 119 20.41 -9.87 3.37
CA VAL A 119 21.22 -8.78 3.92
C VAL A 119 22.63 -9.32 4.19
N LYS A 120 23.65 -8.85 3.46
CA LYS A 120 25.05 -9.21 3.73
C LYS A 120 25.51 -8.52 5.02
N LYS A 121 25.93 -9.30 6.03
CA LYS A 121 26.62 -8.77 7.22
C LYS A 121 27.88 -8.01 6.78
N GLY A 122 27.96 -6.72 7.09
CA GLY A 122 29.17 -5.91 6.91
C GLY A 122 29.15 -4.87 5.80
N TYR A 123 28.07 -4.74 5.02
CA TYR A 123 27.89 -3.53 4.22
C TYR A 123 27.32 -2.43 5.12
N PRO A 124 27.99 -1.28 5.30
CA PRO A 124 27.37 -0.14 5.94
C PRO A 124 26.14 0.19 5.09
N ARG A 125 24.95 -0.04 5.65
CA ARG A 125 23.74 0.57 5.12
C ARG A 125 24.04 2.06 5.09
N THR A 126 23.71 2.73 3.99
CA THR A 126 23.52 4.16 4.06
C THR A 126 22.41 4.33 5.09
N ASN A 127 22.80 4.69 6.31
CA ASN A 127 21.92 5.10 7.39
C ASN A 127 21.39 6.46 6.93
N SER A 128 20.61 6.45 5.85
CA SER A 128 19.96 7.62 5.30
C SER A 128 18.86 7.87 6.30
N GLN A 129 19.20 8.60 7.36
CA GLN A 129 18.24 9.34 8.15
C GLN A 129 17.44 10.14 7.13
N ARG A 130 16.25 9.65 6.79
CA ARG A 130 15.37 10.36 5.88
C ARG A 130 14.51 11.24 6.75
N TYR A 131 14.81 12.53 6.64
CA TYR A 131 14.07 13.58 7.29
C TYR A 131 12.86 13.91 6.41
N TYR A 132 11.68 13.93 7.03
CA TYR A 132 10.43 14.23 6.39
C TYR A 132 9.78 15.43 7.07
N LEU A 133 9.19 16.32 6.29
CA LEU A 133 8.36 17.39 6.82
C LEU A 133 6.93 16.85 6.94
N SER A 134 6.39 16.77 8.16
CA SER A 134 4.99 16.41 8.39
C SER A 134 4.16 17.66 8.60
N TYR A 135 3.03 17.74 7.90
CA TYR A 135 1.97 18.72 8.14
C TYR A 135 0.84 18.00 8.89
N ILE A 136 0.47 18.50 10.07
CA ILE A 136 -0.68 17.96 10.80
C ILE A 136 -1.92 18.57 10.15
N ASP A 137 -2.72 17.73 9.49
CA ASP A 137 -4.08 18.10 9.13
C ASP A 137 -4.91 18.03 10.41
N ARG A 138 -5.40 19.18 10.91
CA ARG A 138 -6.31 19.18 12.05
C ARG A 138 -7.67 18.71 11.53
N ASP A 139 -8.05 17.49 11.89
CA ASP A 139 -9.43 17.04 11.76
C ASP A 139 -10.36 18.02 12.49
N GLY A 140 -11.18 18.77 11.73
CA GLY A 140 -12.20 19.63 12.32
C GLY A 140 -12.60 20.79 11.41
N CYS A 141 -13.90 20.90 11.18
CA CYS A 141 -14.58 21.99 10.49
C CYS A 141 -14.36 23.34 11.20
N GLU A 142 -13.21 23.98 11.01
CA GLU A 142 -12.99 25.38 11.39
C GLU A 142 -12.12 26.10 10.34
N ASN A 143 -12.76 27.06 9.66
CA ASN A 143 -12.07 28.05 8.85
C ASN A 143 -11.12 28.85 9.75
N GLN A 144 -9.81 28.66 9.57
CA GLN A 144 -8.83 29.70 9.86
C GLN A 144 -7.52 29.40 9.13
N SER A 145 -7.18 30.31 8.22
CA SER A 145 -5.91 30.38 7.51
C SER A 145 -4.78 30.70 8.48
N ALA A 146 -4.18 29.67 9.07
CA ALA A 146 -2.89 29.78 9.74
C ALA A 146 -1.86 29.02 8.91
N THR A 147 -0.78 29.69 8.53
CA THR A 147 0.41 29.07 7.91
C THR A 147 0.91 27.95 8.83
N VAL A 148 0.75 26.70 8.39
CA VAL A 148 1.16 25.50 9.14
C VAL A 148 2.67 25.37 9.05
N GLU A 149 3.38 25.56 10.17
CA GLU A 149 4.82 25.27 10.25
C GLU A 149 5.05 23.75 10.15
N PRO A 150 5.87 23.28 9.17
CA PRO A 150 6.15 21.86 9.03
C PRO A 150 7.00 21.36 10.20
N HIS A 151 6.67 20.19 10.74
CA HIS A 151 7.49 19.54 11.74
C HIS A 151 8.51 18.63 11.05
N LEU A 152 9.79 18.74 11.42
CA LEU A 152 10.85 17.85 10.93
C LEU A 152 10.78 16.51 11.69
N VAL A 153 10.39 15.46 10.98
CA VAL A 153 10.34 14.09 11.49
C VAL A 153 11.52 13.31 10.92
N ALA A 154 12.42 12.88 11.79
CA ALA A 154 13.46 11.91 11.42
C ALA A 154 12.89 10.51 11.58
N GLN A 155 12.76 9.76 10.49
CA GLN A 155 12.43 8.35 10.58
C GLN A 155 13.71 7.56 10.87
N MET A 156 13.85 7.08 12.11
CA MET A 156 14.92 6.15 12.49
C MET A 156 14.43 4.70 12.33
N ASP A 157 15.25 3.87 11.71
CA ASP A 157 15.04 2.42 11.66
C ASP A 157 15.20 1.84 13.08
N THR A 158 14.12 1.76 13.86
CA THR A 158 14.09 1.01 15.13
C THR A 158 13.92 -0.48 14.84
N GLU A 159 14.91 -1.10 14.20
CA GLU A 159 14.91 -2.54 13.94
C GLU A 159 15.14 -3.31 15.25
N SER A 160 14.25 -4.27 15.56
CA SER A 160 14.46 -5.16 16.71
C SER A 160 15.67 -6.07 16.46
N PRO A 161 16.64 -6.20 17.40
CA PRO A 161 17.80 -7.07 17.23
C PRO A 161 17.45 -8.54 16.99
N VAL A 162 16.24 -8.97 17.41
CA VAL A 162 15.72 -10.33 17.20
C VAL A 162 15.55 -10.63 15.71
N LEU A 163 15.34 -9.61 14.88
CA LEU A 163 15.21 -9.76 13.42
C LEU A 163 16.52 -10.21 12.76
N TYR A 164 17.68 -9.97 13.38
CA TYR A 164 18.98 -10.45 12.86
C TYR A 164 19.25 -11.94 13.13
N GLN A 165 18.43 -12.59 13.97
CA GLN A 165 18.53 -14.04 14.21
C GLN A 165 17.81 -14.85 13.15
N LYS A 166 16.89 -14.22 12.41
CA LYS A 166 16.09 -14.84 11.36
C LYS A 166 16.58 -14.39 9.99
N THR A 167 16.37 -15.22 8.99
CA THR A 167 16.65 -14.92 7.58
C THR A 167 15.74 -13.79 7.11
N CYS A 168 16.37 -12.73 6.60
CA CYS A 168 15.72 -11.52 6.12
C CYS A 168 16.16 -11.24 4.69
N LEU A 169 15.20 -11.03 3.79
CA LEU A 169 15.45 -10.56 2.43
C LEU A 169 15.00 -9.11 2.31
N ASP A 170 15.80 -8.24 1.74
CA ASP A 170 15.42 -6.84 1.53
C ASP A 170 15.76 -6.33 0.13
N TYR A 171 15.07 -5.25 -0.23
CA TYR A 171 15.36 -4.42 -1.37
C TYR A 171 15.14 -2.95 -0.97
N ASN A 172 16.21 -2.16 -1.02
CA ASN A 172 16.17 -0.72 -0.76
C ASN A 172 16.21 0.00 -2.11
N PHE A 173 15.27 0.93 -2.33
CA PHE A 173 15.20 1.66 -3.58
C PHE A 173 16.22 2.82 -3.54
N GLU A 174 17.19 2.78 -4.45
CA GLU A 174 18.13 3.90 -4.67
C GLU A 174 17.36 5.16 -5.06
N LYS A 175 16.44 4.99 -6.01
CA LYS A 175 15.44 5.99 -6.38
C LYS A 175 14.06 5.46 -5.97
N PRO A 176 13.38 6.05 -4.97
CA PRO A 176 12.06 5.61 -4.54
C PRO A 176 11.06 5.56 -5.70
N VAL A 177 10.20 4.54 -5.67
CA VAL A 177 9.17 4.35 -6.70
C VAL A 177 7.90 5.07 -6.27
N LYS A 178 7.47 6.04 -7.05
CA LYS A 178 6.19 6.72 -6.82
C LYS A 178 5.04 5.78 -7.18
N VAL A 179 4.10 5.63 -6.26
CA VAL A 179 2.86 4.87 -6.45
C VAL A 179 1.65 5.66 -5.97
N THR A 180 0.50 5.49 -6.62
CA THR A 180 -0.76 6.14 -6.25
C THR A 180 -1.97 5.25 -6.47
N GLY A 181 -3.00 5.41 -5.63
CA GLY A 181 -4.26 4.68 -5.76
C GLY A 181 -4.12 3.20 -5.39
N ASP A 182 -4.72 2.33 -6.21
CA ASP A 182 -4.71 0.89 -6.01
C ASP A 182 -3.41 0.27 -6.53
N VAL A 183 -2.65 -0.34 -5.63
CA VAL A 183 -1.32 -0.90 -5.90
C VAL A 183 -1.33 -2.39 -5.63
N ARG A 184 -0.68 -3.15 -6.51
CA ARG A 184 -0.46 -4.59 -6.37
C ARG A 184 1.03 -4.90 -6.33
N VAL A 185 1.44 -5.68 -5.33
CA VAL A 185 2.80 -6.23 -5.21
C VAL A 185 2.72 -7.74 -5.34
N ILE A 186 3.29 -8.30 -6.40
CA ILE A 186 3.38 -9.76 -6.61
C ILE A 186 4.79 -10.23 -6.32
N LEU A 187 4.92 -11.34 -5.60
CA LEU A 187 6.18 -11.98 -5.30
C LEU A 187 6.32 -13.33 -6.03
N TYR A 188 7.52 -13.59 -6.54
CA TYR A 188 7.87 -14.74 -7.35
C TYR A 188 9.16 -15.38 -6.84
N GLU A 189 9.24 -16.70 -6.91
CA GLU A 189 10.49 -17.41 -6.65
C GLU A 189 11.52 -17.18 -7.77
N LYS A 190 11.05 -17.06 -9.02
CA LYS A 190 11.87 -16.90 -10.22
C LYS A 190 11.27 -15.82 -11.12
N MET A 191 12.08 -15.21 -11.98
CA MET A 191 11.62 -14.16 -12.91
C MET A 191 10.55 -14.64 -13.90
N ILE A 192 10.55 -15.94 -14.24
CA ILE A 192 9.57 -16.53 -15.15
C ILE A 192 8.90 -17.70 -14.41
N GLY A 193 7.61 -17.56 -14.14
CA GLY A 193 6.81 -18.54 -13.41
C GLY A 193 7.09 -18.57 -11.90
N GLY A 194 6.35 -19.41 -11.18
CA GLY A 194 6.57 -19.61 -9.74
C GLY A 194 6.09 -18.44 -8.86
N ARG A 195 4.90 -17.89 -9.15
CA ARG A 195 4.19 -16.94 -8.26
C ARG A 195 4.07 -17.56 -6.86
N LEU A 196 4.49 -16.81 -5.85
CA LEU A 196 4.42 -17.21 -4.45
C LEU A 196 3.10 -16.76 -3.83
N PHE A 197 2.85 -15.46 -3.90
CA PHE A 197 1.68 -14.75 -3.37
C PHE A 197 1.71 -13.30 -3.83
N TYR A 198 0.65 -12.55 -3.54
CA TYR A 198 0.59 -11.11 -3.77
C TYR A 198 -0.24 -10.40 -2.71
N ALA A 199 -0.20 -9.08 -2.71
CA ALA A 199 -1.13 -8.24 -1.95
C ALA A 199 -1.54 -7.04 -2.79
N CYS A 200 -2.81 -6.63 -2.67
CA CYS A 200 -3.31 -5.37 -3.18
C CYS A 200 -3.70 -4.45 -2.02
N PHE A 201 -3.35 -3.17 -2.12
CA PHE A 201 -3.69 -2.14 -1.12
C PHE A 201 -3.95 -0.83 -1.83
N ASN A 202 -4.48 0.17 -1.11
CA ASN A 202 -4.68 1.50 -1.65
C ASN A 202 -3.81 2.49 -0.87
N THR A 203 -3.11 3.38 -1.58
CA THR A 203 -2.11 4.28 -0.98
C THR A 203 -2.70 5.31 0.00
N ALA A 204 -3.99 5.62 -0.12
CA ALA A 204 -4.67 6.54 0.79
C ALA A 204 -4.85 5.99 2.21
N PHE A 205 -4.81 4.66 2.38
CA PHE A 205 -5.00 4.01 3.68
C PHE A 205 -3.69 3.65 4.37
N ILE A 206 -2.54 4.06 3.80
CA ILE A 206 -1.23 3.85 4.42
C ILE A 206 -1.10 4.78 5.63
N LYS A 207 -1.12 4.18 6.82
CA LYS A 207 -0.87 4.86 8.10
C LYS A 207 0.60 4.66 8.50
N ASN A 208 1.20 5.68 9.12
CA ASN A 208 2.56 5.59 9.68
C ASN A 208 3.65 5.18 8.69
N SER A 209 3.46 5.44 7.39
CA SER A 209 4.44 5.14 6.34
C SER A 209 4.83 3.66 6.21
N LEU A 210 4.05 2.73 6.78
CA LEU A 210 4.40 1.31 6.88
C LEU A 210 3.18 0.44 6.59
N LEU A 211 3.36 -0.59 5.76
CA LEU A 211 2.42 -1.69 5.63
C LEU A 211 3.11 -3.00 5.96
N GLN A 212 2.45 -3.84 6.75
CA GLN A 212 2.91 -5.16 7.12
C GLN A 212 1.83 -6.18 6.79
N PHE A 213 2.20 -7.24 6.08
CA PHE A 213 1.33 -8.33 5.69
C PHE A 213 1.87 -9.64 6.24
N PHE A 214 1.08 -10.29 7.10
CA PHE A 214 1.36 -11.65 7.55
C PHE A 214 0.85 -12.66 6.51
N VAL A 215 1.17 -13.94 6.70
CA VAL A 215 0.77 -15.01 5.77
C VAL A 215 -0.75 -15.02 5.52
N GLY A 216 -1.56 -14.71 6.54
CA GLY A 216 -3.02 -14.63 6.42
C GLY A 216 -3.54 -13.44 5.60
N ASP A 217 -2.73 -12.41 5.41
CA ASP A 217 -3.10 -11.17 4.70
C ASP A 217 -2.72 -11.22 3.21
N LEU A 218 -2.07 -12.30 2.78
CA LEU A 218 -1.53 -12.45 1.43
C LEU A 218 -2.45 -13.30 0.56
N ASP A 219 -2.57 -12.89 -0.69
CA ASP A 219 -3.41 -13.55 -1.67
C ASP A 219 -2.72 -14.74 -2.32
N LYS A 220 -3.50 -15.78 -2.61
CA LYS A 220 -3.08 -16.97 -3.38
C LYS A 220 -1.81 -17.65 -2.84
N VAL A 221 -1.63 -17.65 -1.52
CA VAL A 221 -0.52 -18.36 -0.86
C VAL A 221 -0.68 -19.87 -1.02
N GLY A 222 -0.07 -20.42 -2.06
CA GLY A 222 -0.03 -21.86 -2.34
C GLY A 222 0.97 -22.62 -1.47
N LYS A 223 1.13 -23.93 -1.70
CA LYS A 223 2.11 -24.77 -0.99
C LYS A 223 3.52 -24.19 -1.02
N LYS A 224 3.91 -23.63 -2.17
CA LYS A 224 5.22 -23.03 -2.40
C LYS A 224 5.41 -21.68 -1.71
N GLY A 225 4.36 -20.86 -1.64
CA GLY A 225 4.36 -19.64 -0.83
C GLY A 225 4.54 -20.00 0.64
N LYS A 226 3.76 -20.96 1.15
CA LYS A 226 3.86 -21.42 2.55
C LYS A 226 5.22 -22.02 2.88
N SER A 227 5.86 -22.74 1.95
CA SER A 227 7.15 -23.38 2.20
C SER A 227 8.31 -22.41 2.40
N ILE A 228 8.14 -21.13 2.05
CA ILE A 228 9.15 -20.08 2.29
C ILE A 228 8.79 -19.17 3.47
N CYS A 229 7.59 -19.29 4.03
CA CYS A 229 7.13 -18.45 5.13
C CYS A 229 7.38 -19.17 6.45
N GLY A 230 8.31 -18.65 7.26
CA GLY A 230 8.51 -19.08 8.64
C GLY A 230 7.33 -18.69 9.56
N PRO A 231 7.33 -19.14 10.82
CA PRO A 231 6.22 -18.92 11.76
C PRO A 231 5.90 -17.44 12.03
N ALA A 232 6.88 -16.55 11.93
CA ALA A 232 6.73 -15.11 12.09
C ALA A 232 6.98 -14.35 10.77
N PHE A 233 6.65 -14.99 9.64
CA PHE A 233 6.80 -14.36 8.33
C PHE A 233 5.99 -13.07 8.23
N CYS A 234 6.63 -12.03 7.70
CA CYS A 234 6.02 -10.73 7.45
C CYS A 234 6.62 -10.10 6.19
N LEU A 235 5.75 -9.67 5.28
CA LEU A 235 6.10 -8.77 4.19
C LEU A 235 5.90 -7.33 4.65
N GLU A 236 6.96 -6.56 4.69
CA GLU A 236 6.97 -5.14 5.07
C GLU A 236 7.23 -4.27 3.84
N LEU A 237 6.38 -3.25 3.66
CA LEU A 237 6.54 -2.18 2.67
C LEU A 237 6.68 -0.85 3.41
N LEU A 238 7.79 -0.16 3.17
CA LEU A 238 8.06 1.14 3.77
C LEU A 238 7.88 2.26 2.74
N PHE A 239 7.16 3.30 3.12
CA PHE A 239 6.81 4.42 2.27
C PHE A 239 7.35 5.75 2.79
N GLY A 240 7.49 6.72 1.90
CA GLY A 240 7.66 8.11 2.24
C GLY A 240 6.34 8.75 2.72
N PRO A 241 6.42 10.00 3.21
CA PRO A 241 5.25 10.80 3.56
C PRO A 241 4.31 10.98 2.36
N ALA A 242 3.04 11.28 2.66
CA ALA A 242 2.03 11.54 1.65
C ALA A 242 2.40 12.80 0.84
N ASN A 243 2.25 12.72 -0.48
CA ASN A 243 2.37 13.88 -1.38
C ASN A 243 3.69 14.66 -1.24
N SER A 244 4.80 13.99 -0.87
CA SER A 244 6.13 14.61 -0.95
C SER A 244 6.57 14.67 -2.40
N ASP A 245 6.00 15.60 -3.16
CA ASP A 245 6.73 16.10 -4.31
C ASP A 245 7.95 16.84 -3.76
N SER A 246 9.11 16.21 -3.94
CA SER A 246 10.46 16.68 -3.60
C SER A 246 10.58 18.21 -3.52
N LEU A 247 10.49 18.75 -2.30
CA LEU A 247 10.86 20.14 -1.99
C LEU A 247 12.38 20.30 -1.74
N PHE A 248 13.18 19.25 -1.95
CA PHE A 248 14.64 19.27 -1.80
C PHE A 248 15.38 19.53 -3.11
N SER A 249 15.04 20.61 -3.82
CA SER A 249 15.88 21.10 -4.93
C SER A 249 16.30 22.56 -4.76
N ALA A 250 16.43 23.05 -3.53
CA ALA A 250 17.04 24.35 -3.28
C ALA A 250 18.10 24.24 -2.17
N SER A 251 19.30 24.74 -2.52
CA SER A 251 20.47 25.03 -1.69
C SER A 251 21.22 23.87 -1.04
N CYS A 252 22.06 23.22 -1.84
CA CYS A 252 23.43 22.92 -1.43
C CYS A 252 24.35 23.25 -2.62
N ASP A 253 24.47 24.55 -2.90
CA ASP A 253 25.52 25.11 -3.74
C ASP A 253 26.30 26.12 -2.88
N ASP A 254 26.97 25.60 -1.85
CA ASP A 254 28.12 26.21 -1.20
C ASP A 254 29.27 25.24 -1.49
N GLY A 255 30.40 25.59 -2.11
CA GLY A 255 30.93 26.83 -2.66
C GLY A 255 32.40 26.54 -2.96
N PHE A 256 33.04 27.30 -3.86
CA PHE A 256 34.48 27.56 -3.85
C PHE A 256 34.75 28.73 -4.80
N SER A 257 34.66 29.95 -4.29
CA SER A 257 35.35 31.10 -4.87
C SER A 257 36.82 31.00 -4.43
N SER A 258 37.71 30.74 -5.38
CA SER A 258 39.14 30.99 -5.22
C SER A 258 39.39 32.49 -5.35
N ASP A 259 39.82 33.11 -4.26
CA ASP A 259 40.40 34.46 -4.28
C ASP A 259 41.75 34.43 -5.01
N ASP A 260 41.92 35.33 -5.98
CA ASP A 260 43.20 35.86 -6.48
C ASP A 260 43.43 37.26 -5.88
#